data_AF-A0A9E0LPQ2-F1
#
_entry.id   AF-A0A9E0LPQ2-F1
#
_cell.length_a   1.000
_cell.length_b   1.000
_cell.length_c   1.000
_cell.angle_alpha   90.00
_cell.angle_beta   90.00
_cell.angle_gamma   90.00
#
_symmetry.space_group_name_H-M   'P 1'
#
loop_
_entity.id
_entity.type
_entity.pdbx_description
1 polymer ?
#
loop_
_entity_poly.entity_id
_entity_poly.type
_entity_poly.pdbx_seq_one_letter_code
_entity_poly.pdbx_strand_id
1 'polypeptide(L)'
;MNDFIRKNVWLFVSLILFSTLFLPFITTLPLRDGNIDFVQSYYFFQGGYDKFFLHFNSAHPPLKVFTLSMLYQIFGVHPEFPALLGYILGFGGIIGGFITSKKLSNTKTASLFVTFLSINPLFISSGIFSLTDYILTNLILISLALFLNNKLFLYTLSLIAIVLTKETGILFVIILLAVDIIYSQKRIRTLMPYIAAFAAYGLWQYFLHSLGKSSWKDYLFTSTADRGTFYTVFHNIITLQIINGYAHQQLLQLLFLNSNWIMIGSSIILTFVFFSNKVDRTKFINQLIAPNQKSKAIITIALFCFLYFISVLSLQTFTIPRYALPIIPFLILWFSVSIQKLKTIIIERILVTIVFSVSLISLFISPDPFASSLWGKTDLLGQNIYSMANTISGNDGVVYNLQFIKGGKLRTKIIKGYATNHDAAPWRLCKDLFPDPKNDLITMRVSGLGSAAHCLTSPNVNW
;
A
#
# COMPACT_ATOMS: atom_id res chain seq x y z
N MET A 1 14.12 -2.80 -31.66
CA MET A 1 13.27 -1.96 -30.78
C MET A 1 11.78 -2.20 -31.01
N ASN A 2 11.28 -2.16 -32.25
CA ASN A 2 9.86 -2.34 -32.58
C ASN A 2 9.23 -3.64 -32.04
N ASP A 3 9.95 -4.77 -32.10
CA ASP A 3 9.44 -6.05 -31.59
C ASP A 3 9.25 -6.09 -30.07
N PHE A 4 10.12 -5.42 -29.32
CA PHE A 4 9.99 -5.35 -27.86
C PHE A 4 8.76 -4.54 -27.47
N ILE A 5 8.55 -3.40 -28.12
CA ILE A 5 7.37 -2.55 -27.91
C ILE A 5 6.11 -3.32 -28.28
N ARG A 6 6.08 -3.97 -29.45
CA ARG A 6 4.92 -4.76 -29.90
C ARG A 6 4.57 -5.89 -28.94
N LYS A 7 5.58 -6.61 -28.41
CA LYS A 7 5.38 -7.72 -27.47
C LYS A 7 4.93 -7.27 -26.07
N ASN A 8 5.11 -5.99 -25.72
CA ASN A 8 4.81 -5.46 -24.39
C ASN A 8 3.94 -4.19 -24.45
N VAL A 9 3.16 -3.99 -25.51
CA VAL A 9 2.35 -2.78 -25.73
C VAL A 9 1.46 -2.45 -24.53
N TRP A 10 0.85 -3.48 -23.92
CA TRP A 10 -0.02 -3.31 -22.77
C TRP A 10 0.70 -2.86 -21.50
N LEU A 11 1.97 -3.22 -21.32
CA LEU A 11 2.79 -2.67 -20.24
C LEU A 11 2.95 -1.16 -20.43
N PHE A 12 3.31 -0.72 -21.64
CA PHE A 12 3.45 0.71 -21.94
C PHE A 12 2.12 1.46 -21.78
N VAL A 13 1.01 0.89 -22.25
CA VAL A 13 -0.33 1.47 -22.06
C VAL A 13 -0.66 1.61 -20.56
N SER A 14 -0.36 0.60 -19.75
CA SER A 14 -0.57 0.66 -18.30
C SER A 14 0.30 1.72 -17.62
N LEU A 15 1.57 1.86 -18.01
CA LEU A 15 2.45 2.91 -17.46
C LEU A 15 2.01 4.32 -17.85
N ILE A 16 1.55 4.50 -19.10
CA ILE A 16 0.95 5.77 -19.56
C ILE A 16 -0.32 6.06 -18.77
N LEU A 17 -1.20 5.08 -18.62
CA LEU A 17 -2.45 5.21 -17.86
C LEU A 17 -2.19 5.59 -16.40
N PHE A 18 -1.28 4.88 -15.73
CA PHE A 18 -0.84 5.23 -14.38
C PHE A 18 -0.30 6.67 -14.31
N SER A 19 0.53 7.07 -15.27
CA SER A 19 1.08 8.45 -15.30
C SER A 19 0.01 9.51 -15.48
N THR A 20 -0.92 9.30 -16.41
CA THR A 20 -2.04 10.21 -16.65
C THR A 20 -2.92 10.37 -15.41
N LEU A 21 -3.12 9.29 -14.65
CA LEU A 21 -3.91 9.32 -13.42
C LEU A 21 -3.15 9.91 -12.22
N PHE A 22 -1.83 9.74 -12.16
CA PHE A 22 -1.00 10.12 -11.00
C PHE A 22 -0.46 11.57 -11.09
N LEU A 23 0.14 11.94 -12.24
CA LEU A 23 0.87 13.20 -12.40
C LEU A 23 0.07 14.47 -12.08
N PRO A 24 -1.25 14.57 -12.39
CA PRO A 24 -2.03 15.77 -12.03
C PRO A 24 -2.02 16.09 -10.52
N PHE A 25 -1.72 15.10 -9.68
CA PHE A 25 -1.77 15.20 -8.22
C PHE A 25 -0.39 15.28 -7.57
N ILE A 26 0.71 15.29 -8.32
CA ILE A 26 2.08 15.29 -7.77
C ILE A 26 2.37 16.51 -6.87
N THR A 27 1.72 17.64 -7.13
CA THR A 27 1.88 18.88 -6.34
C THR A 27 0.85 19.03 -5.22
N THR A 28 0.15 17.96 -4.84
CA THR A 28 -0.77 17.97 -3.71
C THR A 28 0.02 18.00 -2.42
N LEU A 29 -0.29 18.96 -1.54
CA LEU A 29 0.36 19.02 -0.22
C LEU A 29 0.06 17.75 0.58
N PRO A 30 1.02 17.25 1.37
CA PRO A 30 0.80 16.16 2.30
C PRO A 30 -0.46 16.35 3.15
N LEU A 31 -1.17 15.26 3.37
CA LEU A 31 -2.46 15.24 4.07
C LEU A 31 -2.55 13.96 4.92
N ARG A 32 -3.15 14.06 6.12
CA ARG A 32 -3.28 12.97 7.09
C ARG A 32 -1.94 12.25 7.32
N ASP A 33 -1.88 10.93 7.23
CA ASP A 33 -0.64 10.16 7.41
C ASP A 33 0.46 10.53 6.42
N GLY A 34 0.12 10.98 5.22
CA GLY A 34 1.11 11.56 4.30
C GLY A 34 1.82 12.78 4.89
N ASN A 35 1.09 13.57 5.67
CA ASN A 35 1.63 14.73 6.40
C ASN A 35 2.50 14.30 7.59
N ILE A 36 2.07 13.30 8.35
CA ILE A 36 2.85 12.72 9.45
C ILE A 36 4.20 12.22 8.91
N ASP A 37 4.19 11.43 7.84
CA ASP A 37 5.38 10.88 7.22
C ASP A 37 6.31 11.96 6.66
N PHE A 38 5.75 13.04 6.10
CA PHE A 38 6.52 14.20 5.64
C PHE A 38 7.24 14.89 6.80
N VAL A 39 6.51 15.19 7.89
CA VAL A 39 7.07 15.86 9.09
C VAL A 39 8.12 14.97 9.78
N GLN A 40 7.87 13.67 9.90
CA GLN A 40 8.85 12.70 10.39
C GLN A 40 10.16 12.74 9.60
N SER A 41 10.05 12.71 8.26
CA SER A 41 11.21 12.76 7.38
C SER A 41 11.94 14.10 7.47
N TYR A 42 11.21 15.20 7.65
CA TYR A 42 11.78 16.53 7.85
C TYR A 42 12.56 16.64 9.17
N TYR A 43 12.01 16.16 10.29
CA TYR A 43 12.74 16.18 11.56
C TYR A 43 13.98 15.31 11.53
N PHE A 44 13.90 14.14 10.91
CA PHE A 44 15.07 13.30 10.69
C PHE A 44 16.13 14.01 9.82
N PHE A 45 15.73 14.67 8.74
CA PHE A 45 16.63 15.47 7.92
C PHE A 45 17.33 16.59 8.71
N GLN A 46 16.61 17.26 9.61
CA GLN A 46 17.15 18.40 10.36
C GLN A 46 18.11 18.03 11.50
N GLY A 47 18.12 16.79 11.99
CA GLY A 47 18.94 16.43 13.15
C GLY A 47 19.00 14.94 13.47
N GLY A 48 18.81 14.09 12.46
CA GLY A 48 18.81 12.63 12.62
C GLY A 48 17.75 12.12 13.58
N TYR A 49 18.04 10.98 14.21
CA TYR A 49 17.13 10.36 15.16
C TYR A 49 16.97 11.15 16.47
N ASP A 50 17.96 11.94 16.86
CA ASP A 50 17.88 12.78 18.06
C ASP A 50 16.70 13.75 17.93
N LYS A 51 16.65 14.48 16.81
CA LYS A 51 15.55 15.41 16.55
C LYS A 51 14.22 14.71 16.26
N PHE A 52 14.24 13.59 15.55
CA PHE A 52 13.05 12.78 15.31
C PHE A 52 12.38 12.36 16.64
N PHE A 53 13.16 11.82 17.58
CA PHE A 53 12.64 11.25 18.82
C PHE A 53 12.28 12.29 19.90
N LEU A 54 12.55 13.59 19.67
CA LEU A 54 11.96 14.68 20.46
C LEU A 54 10.47 14.85 20.17
N HIS A 55 10.02 14.45 18.99
CA HIS A 55 8.64 14.67 18.52
C HIS A 55 7.81 13.40 18.38
N PHE A 56 8.48 12.25 18.21
CA PHE A 56 7.85 10.94 18.02
C PHE A 56 8.42 9.91 18.99
N ASN A 57 7.57 9.05 19.56
CA ASN A 57 7.99 8.05 20.56
C ASN A 57 8.36 6.70 19.94
N SER A 58 7.89 6.44 18.72
CA SER A 58 8.12 5.21 17.99
C SER A 58 8.55 5.54 16.55
N ALA A 59 9.19 4.57 15.89
CA ALA A 59 9.60 4.71 14.50
C ALA A 59 9.32 3.43 13.72
N HIS A 60 8.80 3.59 12.50
CA HIS A 60 8.84 2.54 11.50
C HIS A 60 10.28 2.29 11.04
N PRO A 61 10.56 1.13 10.42
CA PRO A 61 11.82 0.89 9.75
C PRO A 61 12.24 2.03 8.78
N PRO A 62 13.55 2.29 8.65
CA PRO A 62 14.07 3.61 8.28
C PRO A 62 14.02 3.94 6.79
N LEU A 63 13.68 3.01 5.90
CA LEU A 63 13.90 3.17 4.45
C LEU A 63 13.22 4.43 3.89
N LYS A 64 11.96 4.66 4.25
CA LYS A 64 11.19 5.81 3.73
C LYS A 64 11.82 7.13 4.18
N VAL A 65 12.07 7.26 5.48
CA VAL A 65 12.64 8.46 6.10
C VAL A 65 14.04 8.74 5.55
N PHE A 66 14.88 7.71 5.40
CA PHE A 66 16.22 7.85 4.82
C PHE A 66 16.17 8.29 3.36
N THR A 67 15.29 7.68 2.56
CA THR A 67 15.16 8.02 1.14
C THR A 67 14.67 9.45 0.96
N LEU A 68 13.66 9.88 1.70
CA LEU A 68 13.14 11.26 1.64
C LEU A 68 14.17 12.27 2.16
N SER A 69 14.87 11.96 3.25
CA SER A 69 15.95 12.81 3.78
C SER A 69 17.09 12.98 2.79
N MET A 70 17.47 11.92 2.07
CA MET A 70 18.45 12.01 0.98
C MET A 70 17.98 12.92 -0.15
N LEU A 71 16.71 12.87 -0.53
CA LEU A 71 16.15 13.81 -1.52
C LEU A 71 16.17 15.25 -0.99
N TYR A 72 15.85 15.47 0.28
CA TYR A 72 15.92 16.79 0.91
C TYR A 72 17.35 17.35 0.95
N GLN A 73 18.34 16.49 1.18
CA GLN A 73 19.76 16.88 1.17
C GLN A 73 20.22 17.34 -0.21
N ILE A 74 19.74 16.71 -1.29
CA ILE A 74 20.19 16.99 -2.66
C ILE A 74 19.45 18.19 -3.26
N PHE A 75 18.13 18.27 -3.03
CA PHE A 75 17.26 19.20 -3.75
C PHE A 75 16.57 20.24 -2.85
N GLY A 76 16.79 20.20 -1.53
CA GLY A 76 16.04 21.00 -0.57
C GLY A 76 14.72 20.34 -0.12
N VAL A 77 14.09 20.88 0.91
CA VAL A 77 12.86 20.29 1.47
C VAL A 77 11.65 20.68 0.63
N HIS A 78 11.09 19.71 -0.10
CA HIS A 78 9.92 19.90 -0.95
C HIS A 78 8.76 18.96 -0.56
N PRO A 79 7.52 19.47 -0.39
CA PRO A 79 6.35 18.65 -0.07
C PRO A 79 5.96 17.68 -1.19
N GLU A 80 6.47 17.83 -2.41
CA GLU A 80 6.20 16.98 -3.55
C GLU A 80 7.01 15.67 -3.58
N PHE A 81 8.09 15.55 -2.80
CA PHE A 81 8.97 14.38 -2.86
C PHE A 81 8.35 13.05 -2.42
N PRO A 82 7.43 13.00 -1.43
CA PRO A 82 6.64 11.81 -1.19
C PRO A 82 5.89 11.34 -2.45
N ALA A 83 5.27 12.24 -3.21
CA ALA A 83 4.56 11.90 -4.45
C ALA A 83 5.53 11.42 -5.54
N LEU A 84 6.69 12.07 -5.69
CA LEU A 84 7.72 11.65 -6.64
C LEU A 84 8.25 10.24 -6.33
N LEU A 85 8.54 9.95 -5.06
CA LEU A 85 8.96 8.62 -4.62
C LEU A 85 7.87 7.57 -4.93
N GLY A 86 6.61 7.92 -4.65
CA GLY A 86 5.46 7.08 -4.97
C GLY A 86 5.34 6.80 -6.47
N TYR A 87 5.54 7.81 -7.32
CA TYR A 87 5.52 7.65 -8.78
C TYR A 87 6.59 6.66 -9.27
N ILE A 88 7.84 6.83 -8.81
CA ILE A 88 8.98 5.97 -9.19
C ILE A 88 8.74 4.53 -8.74
N LEU A 89 8.32 4.33 -7.49
CA LEU A 89 8.04 3.00 -6.96
C LEU A 89 6.83 2.35 -7.64
N GLY A 90 5.81 3.12 -7.99
CA GLY A 90 4.66 2.66 -8.76
C GLY A 90 5.04 2.11 -10.13
N PHE A 91 5.91 2.81 -10.85
CA PHE A 91 6.50 2.32 -12.10
C PHE A 91 7.23 0.99 -11.88
N GLY A 92 8.09 0.95 -10.86
CA GLY A 92 8.82 -0.27 -10.48
C GLY A 92 7.89 -1.44 -10.16
N GLY A 93 6.84 -1.22 -9.38
CA GLY A 93 5.87 -2.25 -9.01
C GLY A 93 4.99 -2.71 -10.17
N ILE A 94 4.58 -1.82 -11.08
CA ILE A 94 3.85 -2.20 -12.29
C ILE A 94 4.74 -3.07 -13.19
N ILE A 95 6.00 -2.69 -13.41
CA ILE A 95 6.96 -3.49 -14.18
C ILE A 95 7.24 -4.84 -13.49
N GLY A 96 7.50 -4.83 -12.18
CA GLY A 96 7.74 -6.04 -11.39
C GLY A 96 6.53 -6.99 -11.42
N GLY A 97 5.33 -6.44 -11.28
CA GLY A 97 4.09 -7.21 -11.36
C GLY A 97 3.81 -7.75 -12.76
N PHE A 98 4.12 -7.01 -13.84
CA PHE A 98 4.06 -7.52 -15.22
C PHE A 98 4.96 -8.74 -15.40
N ILE A 99 6.23 -8.61 -14.99
CA ILE A 99 7.23 -9.68 -15.11
C ILE A 99 6.80 -10.90 -14.29
N THR A 100 6.36 -10.69 -13.04
CA THR A 100 5.85 -11.74 -12.14
C THR A 100 4.68 -12.47 -12.77
N SER A 101 3.63 -11.75 -13.17
CA SER A 101 2.43 -12.31 -13.78
C SER A 101 2.73 -13.08 -15.08
N LYS A 102 3.62 -12.53 -15.93
CA LYS A 102 4.04 -13.19 -17.18
C LYS A 102 4.77 -14.51 -16.93
N LYS A 103 5.62 -14.57 -15.91
CA LYS A 103 6.37 -15.78 -15.52
C LYS A 103 5.47 -16.82 -14.84
N LEU A 104 4.49 -16.38 -14.05
CA LEU A 104 3.54 -17.25 -13.37
C LEU A 104 2.44 -17.79 -14.31
N SER A 105 2.12 -17.08 -15.38
CA SER A 105 1.08 -17.46 -16.32
C SER A 105 1.51 -17.19 -17.76
N ASN A 106 1.07 -16.08 -18.35
CA ASN A 106 1.35 -15.73 -19.74
C ASN A 106 1.25 -14.20 -19.94
N THR A 107 1.57 -13.73 -21.15
CA THR A 107 1.54 -12.29 -21.47
C THR A 107 0.16 -11.65 -21.34
N LYS A 108 -0.92 -12.36 -21.70
CA LYS A 108 -2.29 -11.83 -21.56
C LYS A 108 -2.62 -11.59 -20.09
N THR A 109 -2.17 -12.48 -19.20
CA THR A 109 -2.40 -12.36 -17.73
C THR A 109 -1.63 -11.17 -17.20
N ALA A 110 -0.40 -11.02 -17.67
CA ALA A 110 0.43 -9.87 -17.32
C ALA A 110 -0.22 -8.56 -17.74
N SER A 111 -0.72 -8.47 -18.98
CA SER A 111 -1.43 -7.29 -19.50
C SER A 111 -2.67 -6.93 -18.68
N LEU A 112 -3.53 -7.90 -18.38
CA LEU A 112 -4.72 -7.68 -17.55
C LEU A 112 -4.32 -7.21 -16.15
N PHE A 113 -3.36 -7.91 -15.53
CA PHE A 113 -2.87 -7.58 -14.20
C PHE A 113 -2.39 -6.13 -14.10
N VAL A 114 -1.50 -5.69 -15.02
CA VAL A 114 -0.98 -4.32 -14.94
C VAL A 114 -2.01 -3.27 -15.30
N THR A 115 -2.96 -3.59 -16.19
CA THR A 115 -4.04 -2.67 -16.53
C THR A 115 -4.91 -2.42 -15.32
N PHE A 116 -5.34 -3.48 -14.62
CA PHE A 116 -6.15 -3.36 -13.40
C PHE A 116 -5.39 -2.73 -12.24
N LEU A 117 -4.10 -3.06 -12.06
CA LEU A 117 -3.27 -2.42 -11.03
C LEU A 117 -3.12 -0.92 -11.27
N SER A 118 -2.92 -0.51 -12.52
CA SER A 118 -2.72 0.90 -12.91
C SER A 118 -3.97 1.76 -12.77
N ILE A 119 -5.16 1.15 -12.66
CA ILE A 119 -6.43 1.83 -12.39
C ILE A 119 -6.99 1.52 -11.00
N ASN A 120 -6.25 0.80 -10.15
CA ASN A 120 -6.77 0.43 -8.84
C ASN A 120 -6.85 1.68 -7.93
N PRO A 121 -8.04 2.03 -7.41
CA PRO A 121 -8.19 3.29 -6.67
C PRO A 121 -7.31 3.42 -5.43
N LEU A 122 -7.17 2.34 -4.66
CA LEU A 122 -6.36 2.31 -3.46
C LEU A 122 -4.87 2.39 -3.78
N PHE A 123 -4.42 1.72 -4.84
CA PHE A 123 -3.03 1.73 -5.29
C PHE A 123 -2.59 3.13 -5.71
N ILE A 124 -3.33 3.82 -6.58
CA ILE A 124 -2.93 5.14 -7.08
C ILE A 124 -2.94 6.18 -5.95
N SER A 125 -4.04 6.26 -5.20
CA SER A 125 -4.20 7.26 -4.14
C SER A 125 -3.19 7.10 -3.00
N SER A 126 -2.86 5.86 -2.61
CA SER A 126 -1.81 5.60 -1.60
C SER A 126 -0.41 5.96 -2.10
N GLY A 127 -0.21 5.92 -3.41
CA GLY A 127 1.05 6.32 -4.05
C GLY A 127 1.29 7.83 -4.02
N ILE A 128 0.26 8.68 -4.04
CA ILE A 128 0.40 10.15 -4.02
C ILE A 128 1.18 10.65 -2.80
N PHE A 129 1.09 9.95 -1.66
CA PHE A 129 1.87 10.27 -0.46
C PHE A 129 2.94 9.22 -0.14
N SER A 130 3.18 8.29 -1.07
CA SER A 130 4.07 7.13 -0.95
C SER A 130 3.95 6.47 0.42
N LEU A 131 2.71 6.18 0.84
CA LEU A 131 2.42 5.60 2.15
C LEU A 131 3.20 4.29 2.34
N THR A 132 3.57 3.96 3.57
CA THR A 132 4.49 2.86 3.85
C THR A 132 3.97 1.51 3.29
N ASP A 133 2.67 1.25 3.37
CA ASP A 133 2.01 0.07 2.76
C ASP A 133 2.16 0.04 1.23
N TYR A 134 2.15 1.19 0.58
CA TYR A 134 2.35 1.32 -0.87
C TYR A 134 3.79 1.00 -1.26
N ILE A 135 4.78 1.56 -0.54
CA ILE A 135 6.20 1.24 -0.76
C ILE A 135 6.42 -0.27 -0.61
N LEU A 136 5.94 -0.85 0.50
CA LEU A 136 6.05 -2.28 0.78
C LEU A 136 5.46 -3.13 -0.35
N THR A 137 4.25 -2.79 -0.81
CA THR A 137 3.55 -3.50 -1.89
C THR A 137 4.37 -3.51 -3.18
N ASN A 138 4.91 -2.36 -3.59
CA ASN A 138 5.73 -2.26 -4.80
C ASN A 138 7.03 -3.06 -4.67
N LEU A 139 7.70 -2.99 -3.52
CA LEU A 139 8.92 -3.76 -3.27
C LEU A 139 8.67 -5.27 -3.27
N ILE A 140 7.52 -5.74 -2.76
CA ILE A 140 7.12 -7.16 -2.84
C ILE A 140 6.98 -7.60 -4.32
N LEU A 141 6.31 -6.80 -5.16
CA LEU A 141 6.15 -7.11 -6.58
C LEU A 141 7.49 -7.13 -7.33
N ILE A 142 8.38 -6.19 -7.03
CA ILE A 142 9.75 -6.15 -7.57
C ILE A 142 10.55 -7.36 -7.10
N SER A 143 10.48 -7.70 -5.82
CA SER A 143 11.19 -8.84 -5.22
C SER A 143 10.77 -10.17 -5.85
N LEU A 144 9.46 -10.39 -6.06
CA LEU A 144 8.97 -11.58 -6.76
C LEU A 144 9.48 -11.66 -8.21
N ALA A 145 9.55 -10.53 -8.91
CA ALA A 145 10.09 -10.48 -10.26
C ALA A 145 11.59 -10.86 -10.29
N LEU A 146 12.36 -10.35 -9.33
CA LEU A 146 13.80 -10.64 -9.21
C LEU A 146 14.04 -12.10 -8.81
N PHE A 147 13.23 -12.64 -7.90
CA PHE A 147 13.22 -14.04 -7.51
C PHE A 147 12.96 -14.96 -8.72
N LEU A 148 11.90 -14.70 -9.50
CA LEU A 148 11.55 -15.49 -10.69
C LEU A 148 12.57 -15.39 -11.84
N ASN A 149 13.43 -14.38 -11.84
CA ASN A 149 14.53 -14.22 -12.81
C ASN A 149 15.90 -14.62 -12.25
N ASN A 150 15.95 -15.25 -11.07
CA ASN A 150 17.18 -15.69 -10.41
C ASN A 150 18.23 -14.57 -10.24
N LYS A 151 17.80 -13.31 -10.02
CA LYS A 151 18.70 -12.15 -9.80
C LYS A 151 19.06 -12.04 -8.33
N LEU A 152 19.85 -12.98 -7.81
CA LEU A 152 20.10 -13.19 -6.38
C LEU A 152 20.53 -11.93 -5.61
N PHE A 153 21.47 -11.15 -6.16
CA PHE A 153 21.97 -9.93 -5.52
C PHE A 153 20.87 -8.88 -5.38
N LEU A 154 20.21 -8.52 -6.48
CA LEU A 154 19.11 -7.54 -6.48
C LEU A 154 17.93 -8.02 -5.63
N TYR A 155 17.62 -9.32 -5.68
CA TYR A 155 16.61 -9.94 -4.82
C TYR A 155 16.95 -9.78 -3.33
N THR A 156 18.21 -9.98 -2.95
CA THR A 156 18.68 -9.75 -1.57
C THR A 156 18.49 -8.29 -1.15
N LEU A 157 18.89 -7.34 -2.01
CA LEU A 157 18.68 -5.92 -1.75
C LEU A 157 17.19 -5.59 -1.61
N SER A 158 16.31 -6.17 -2.44
CA SER A 158 14.87 -5.95 -2.31
C SER A 158 14.30 -6.53 -1.02
N LEU A 159 14.78 -7.69 -0.53
CA LEU A 159 14.34 -8.24 0.75
C LEU A 159 14.77 -7.36 1.93
N ILE A 160 16.01 -6.84 1.89
CA ILE A 160 16.50 -5.86 2.89
C ILE A 160 15.62 -4.60 2.86
N ALA A 161 15.33 -4.07 1.67
CA ALA A 161 14.45 -2.92 1.52
C ALA A 161 13.04 -3.18 2.08
N ILE A 162 12.46 -4.37 1.83
CA ILE A 162 11.14 -4.77 2.35
C ILE A 162 11.09 -4.69 3.87
N VAL A 163 12.07 -5.30 4.58
CA VAL A 163 12.07 -5.31 6.05
C VAL A 163 12.45 -3.96 6.65
N LEU A 164 13.19 -3.14 5.90
CA LEU A 164 13.51 -1.76 6.29
C LEU A 164 12.40 -0.76 5.89
N THR A 165 11.30 -1.21 5.27
CA THR A 165 10.14 -0.35 4.95
C THR A 165 9.10 -0.36 6.06
N LYS A 166 8.68 -1.55 6.49
CA LYS A 166 7.61 -1.74 7.49
C LYS A 166 7.85 -3.04 8.26
N GLU A 167 7.45 -3.08 9.53
CA GLU A 167 7.58 -4.24 10.40
C GLU A 167 6.90 -5.47 9.77
N THR A 168 5.75 -5.29 9.14
CA THR A 168 5.01 -6.36 8.46
C THR A 168 5.74 -6.95 7.25
N GLY A 169 6.77 -6.27 6.72
CA GLY A 169 7.62 -6.78 5.65
C GLY A 169 8.38 -8.05 6.01
N ILE A 170 8.67 -8.27 7.30
CA ILE A 170 9.36 -9.49 7.76
C ILE A 170 8.53 -10.76 7.51
N LEU A 171 7.20 -10.64 7.52
CA LEU A 171 6.30 -11.75 7.25
C LEU A 171 6.55 -12.34 5.85
N PHE A 172 6.75 -11.47 4.85
CA PHE A 172 7.05 -11.90 3.49
C PHE A 172 8.37 -12.68 3.40
N VAL A 173 9.40 -12.22 4.12
CA VAL A 173 10.72 -12.88 4.18
C VAL A 173 10.63 -14.25 4.86
N ILE A 174 9.91 -14.35 5.99
CA ILE A 174 9.67 -15.61 6.71
C ILE A 174 8.99 -16.63 5.81
N ILE A 175 7.95 -16.22 5.06
CA ILE A 175 7.20 -17.12 4.18
C ILE A 175 8.06 -17.58 3.01
N LEU A 176 8.81 -16.68 2.38
CA LEU A 176 9.74 -17.07 1.33
C LEU A 176 10.78 -18.08 1.83
N LEU A 177 11.35 -17.85 3.01
CA LEU A 177 12.30 -18.78 3.63
C LEU A 177 11.65 -20.15 3.91
N ALA A 178 10.44 -20.17 4.48
CA ALA A 178 9.72 -21.41 4.77
C ALA A 178 9.43 -22.21 3.49
N VAL A 179 8.96 -21.54 2.43
CA VAL A 179 8.74 -22.17 1.12
C VAL A 179 10.05 -22.69 0.53
N ASP A 180 11.14 -21.91 0.62
CA ASP A 180 12.43 -22.36 0.13
C ASP A 180 12.97 -23.57 0.91
N ILE A 181 12.77 -23.65 2.23
CA ILE A 181 13.15 -24.81 3.05
C ILE A 181 12.35 -26.05 2.62
N ILE A 182 11.05 -25.92 2.39
CA ILE A 182 10.19 -27.04 1.97
C ILE A 182 10.60 -27.58 0.60
N TYR A 183 11.01 -26.71 -0.33
CA TYR A 183 11.28 -27.06 -1.73
C TYR A 183 12.75 -27.22 -2.11
N SER A 184 13.71 -26.86 -1.24
CA SER A 184 15.14 -26.85 -1.57
C SER A 184 15.91 -28.02 -0.96
N GLN A 185 16.77 -28.64 -1.77
CA GLN A 185 17.82 -29.54 -1.30
C GLN A 185 19.00 -28.73 -0.72
N LYS A 186 18.89 -28.34 0.55
CA LYS A 186 19.98 -27.96 1.50
C LYS A 186 21.19 -27.13 1.00
N ARG A 187 21.06 -26.18 0.05
CA ARG A 187 22.18 -25.30 -0.34
C ARG A 187 22.20 -24.00 0.47
N ILE A 188 23.19 -23.83 1.36
CA ILE A 188 23.33 -22.65 2.23
C ILE A 188 23.34 -21.31 1.47
N ARG A 189 23.86 -21.29 0.23
CA ARG A 189 23.89 -20.08 -0.61
C ARG A 189 22.49 -19.55 -0.94
N THR A 190 21.47 -20.40 -0.99
CA THR A 190 20.08 -19.96 -1.21
C THR A 190 19.49 -19.31 0.04
N LEU A 191 20.12 -19.47 1.22
CA LEU A 191 19.67 -18.89 2.47
C LEU A 191 20.20 -17.47 2.73
N MET A 192 21.27 -17.07 2.04
CA MET A 192 21.93 -15.77 2.23
C MET A 192 21.00 -14.55 2.08
N PRO A 193 20.07 -14.50 1.10
CA PRO A 193 19.17 -13.35 0.99
C PRO A 193 18.31 -13.14 2.24
N TYR A 194 17.84 -14.24 2.84
CA TYR A 194 17.01 -14.20 4.04
C TYR A 194 17.82 -13.81 5.26
N ILE A 195 19.01 -14.39 5.43
CA ILE A 195 19.92 -14.04 6.53
C ILE A 195 20.27 -12.55 6.49
N ALA A 196 20.56 -12.00 5.31
CA ALA A 196 20.83 -10.57 5.16
C ALA A 196 19.63 -9.69 5.53
N ALA A 197 18.42 -10.09 5.13
CA ALA A 197 17.20 -9.37 5.51
C ALA A 197 16.93 -9.46 7.03
N PHE A 198 17.04 -10.64 7.65
CA PHE A 198 16.90 -10.78 9.10
C PHE A 198 17.97 -10.00 9.86
N ALA A 199 19.22 -9.98 9.39
CA ALA A 199 20.29 -9.19 9.98
C ALA A 199 19.99 -7.69 9.89
N ALA A 200 19.56 -7.19 8.73
CA ALA A 200 19.19 -5.78 8.56
C ALA A 200 18.03 -5.38 9.50
N TYR A 201 17.00 -6.22 9.60
CA TYR A 201 15.90 -5.99 10.52
C TYR A 201 16.33 -6.07 11.99
N GLY A 202 17.16 -7.04 12.35
CA GLY A 202 17.72 -7.20 13.70
C GLY A 202 18.59 -6.01 14.11
N LEU A 203 19.40 -5.48 13.19
CA LEU A 203 20.19 -4.26 13.40
C LEU A 203 19.29 -3.04 13.66
N TRP A 204 18.19 -2.91 12.92
CA TRP A 204 17.20 -1.86 13.17
C TRP A 204 16.56 -1.98 14.57
N GLN A 205 16.15 -3.19 14.96
CA GLN A 205 15.59 -3.43 16.29
C GLN A 205 16.61 -3.17 17.41
N TYR A 206 17.86 -3.59 17.21
CA TYR A 206 18.96 -3.32 18.15
C TYR A 206 19.22 -1.82 18.28
N PHE A 207 19.21 -1.08 17.16
CA PHE A 207 19.35 0.37 17.17
C PHE A 207 18.26 1.04 18.01
N LEU A 208 16.98 0.71 17.79
CA LEU A 208 15.88 1.26 18.59
C LEU A 208 16.02 0.92 20.07
N HIS A 209 16.35 -0.34 20.39
CA HIS A 209 16.56 -0.79 21.76
C HIS A 209 17.68 -0.03 22.46
N SER A 210 18.81 0.22 21.76
CA SER A 210 19.95 0.97 22.30
C SER A 210 19.61 2.42 22.65
N LEU A 211 18.56 2.98 22.04
CA LEU A 211 18.04 4.32 22.33
C LEU A 211 16.89 4.33 23.35
N GLY A 212 16.53 3.17 23.93
CA GLY A 212 15.36 3.04 24.79
C GLY A 212 14.03 3.30 24.06
N LYS A 213 14.01 3.15 22.73
CA LYS A 213 12.84 3.33 21.87
C LYS A 213 12.28 1.98 21.44
N SER A 214 11.04 1.96 20.99
CA SER A 214 10.39 0.75 20.45
C SER A 214 10.08 0.92 18.96
N SER A 215 9.87 -0.22 18.28
CA SER A 215 9.19 -0.22 17.00
C SER A 215 7.80 0.40 17.13
N TRP A 216 7.16 0.68 16.00
CA TRP A 216 5.81 1.22 16.01
C TRP A 216 4.87 0.32 16.81
N LYS A 217 4.26 0.92 17.84
CA LYS A 217 3.25 0.33 18.73
C LYS A 217 2.13 1.32 19.06
N ASP A 218 2.14 2.48 18.40
CA ASP A 218 1.13 3.50 18.61
C ASP A 218 -0.22 2.94 18.17
N TYR A 219 -1.27 3.20 18.95
CA TYR A 219 -2.63 2.77 18.62
C TYR A 219 -2.84 1.24 18.50
N LEU A 220 -2.13 0.46 19.33
CA LEU A 220 -2.51 -0.93 19.63
C LEU A 220 -3.59 -0.93 20.71
N PHE A 221 -4.79 -1.38 20.37
CA PHE A 221 -5.98 -1.42 21.23
C PHE A 221 -6.18 -2.81 21.85
N THR A 222 -5.14 -3.31 22.52
CA THR A 222 -5.12 -4.65 23.12
C THR A 222 -4.36 -4.62 24.45
N SER A 223 -4.68 -5.56 25.35
CA SER A 223 -3.99 -5.74 26.63
C SER A 223 -2.52 -6.14 26.48
N THR A 224 -2.11 -6.56 25.27
CA THR A 224 -0.73 -6.97 24.96
C THR A 224 0.10 -5.88 24.27
N ALA A 225 -0.43 -4.66 24.17
CA ALA A 225 0.18 -3.56 23.41
C ALA A 225 1.57 -3.17 23.94
N ASP A 226 1.76 -3.26 25.26
CA ASP A 226 3.02 -2.99 25.95
C ASP A 226 4.16 -3.95 25.55
N ARG A 227 3.81 -5.18 25.17
CA ARG A 227 4.73 -6.23 24.70
C ARG A 227 5.09 -6.11 23.22
N GLY A 228 4.44 -5.20 22.51
CA GLY A 228 4.73 -4.87 21.12
C GLY A 228 4.02 -5.73 20.07
N THR A 229 4.05 -5.25 18.83
CA THR A 229 3.23 -5.74 17.72
C THR A 229 3.42 -7.23 17.41
N PHE A 230 4.66 -7.74 17.41
CA PHE A 230 4.90 -9.17 17.15
C PHE A 230 4.31 -10.07 18.22
N TYR A 231 4.48 -9.69 19.50
CA TYR A 231 3.92 -10.45 20.61
C TYR A 231 2.39 -10.50 20.49
N THR A 232 1.75 -9.36 20.22
CA THR A 232 0.30 -9.28 20.00
C THR A 232 -0.16 -10.20 18.87
N VAL A 233 0.53 -10.20 17.72
CA VAL A 233 0.18 -11.08 16.59
C VAL A 233 0.26 -12.55 16.99
N PHE A 234 1.36 -12.98 17.61
CA PHE A 234 1.51 -14.37 18.06
C PHE A 234 0.47 -14.74 19.12
N HIS A 235 0.22 -13.84 20.08
CA HIS A 235 -0.80 -14.01 21.08
C HIS A 235 -2.17 -14.24 20.43
N ASN A 236 -2.58 -13.37 19.50
CA ASN A 236 -3.86 -13.48 18.80
C ASN A 236 -4.01 -14.79 18.02
N ILE A 237 -2.94 -15.25 17.37
CA ILE A 237 -2.94 -16.53 16.64
C ILE A 237 -3.13 -17.69 17.61
N ILE A 238 -2.37 -17.72 18.71
CA ILE A 238 -2.41 -18.83 19.70
C ILE A 238 -3.75 -18.85 20.45
N THR A 239 -4.28 -17.68 20.82
CA THR A 239 -5.54 -17.55 21.55
C THR A 239 -6.77 -17.49 20.64
N LEU A 240 -6.59 -17.65 19.34
CA LEU A 240 -7.64 -17.56 18.31
C LEU A 240 -8.41 -16.22 18.32
N GLN A 241 -7.85 -15.16 18.91
CA GLN A 241 -8.40 -13.79 18.88
C GLN A 241 -8.26 -13.10 17.51
N ILE A 242 -7.95 -13.87 16.46
CA ILE A 242 -7.90 -13.38 15.07
C ILE A 242 -9.30 -13.05 14.51
N ILE A 243 -10.36 -13.62 15.10
CA ILE A 243 -11.75 -13.30 14.75
C ILE A 243 -12.24 -12.22 15.73
N ASN A 244 -12.07 -10.96 15.35
CA ASN A 244 -12.46 -9.82 16.17
C ASN A 244 -13.08 -8.70 15.32
N GLY A 245 -13.63 -7.67 15.97
CA GLY A 245 -14.29 -6.55 15.29
C GLY A 245 -13.37 -5.78 14.34
N TYR A 246 -12.07 -5.70 14.62
CA TYR A 246 -11.08 -5.06 13.75
C TYR A 246 -10.86 -5.87 12.47
N ALA A 247 -10.69 -7.19 12.61
CA ALA A 247 -10.59 -8.12 11.49
C ALA A 247 -11.83 -8.06 10.59
N HIS A 248 -13.02 -8.01 11.21
CA HIS A 248 -14.27 -7.89 10.48
C HIS A 248 -14.34 -6.58 9.70
N GLN A 249 -14.03 -5.44 10.32
CA GLN A 249 -14.05 -4.14 9.66
C GLN A 249 -12.99 -4.03 8.55
N GLN A 250 -11.79 -4.56 8.74
CA GLN A 250 -10.76 -4.65 7.70
C GLN A 250 -11.19 -5.53 6.53
N LEU A 251 -11.88 -6.64 6.80
CA LEU A 251 -12.46 -7.48 5.77
C LEU A 251 -13.56 -6.76 5.00
N LEU A 252 -14.46 -6.03 5.67
CA LEU A 252 -15.47 -5.20 5.02
C LEU A 252 -14.80 -4.15 4.14
N GLN A 253 -13.75 -3.49 4.62
CA GLN A 253 -12.98 -2.52 3.85
C GLN A 253 -12.35 -3.16 2.61
N LEU A 254 -11.71 -4.32 2.74
CA LEU A 254 -11.14 -5.06 1.62
C LEU A 254 -12.20 -5.45 0.58
N LEU A 255 -13.37 -5.89 1.02
CA LEU A 255 -14.45 -6.39 0.15
C LEU A 255 -15.23 -5.25 -0.50
N PHE A 256 -15.71 -4.28 0.26
CA PHE A 256 -16.73 -3.34 -0.23
C PHE A 256 -16.17 -1.99 -0.66
N LEU A 257 -15.00 -1.57 -0.15
CA LEU A 257 -14.43 -0.32 -0.62
C LEU A 257 -14.02 -0.42 -2.08
N ASN A 258 -14.30 0.65 -2.82
CA ASN A 258 -14.01 0.78 -4.24
C ASN A 258 -14.63 -0.33 -5.12
N SER A 259 -15.68 -1.00 -4.63
CA SER A 259 -16.33 -2.13 -5.31
C SER A 259 -15.42 -3.32 -5.59
N ASN A 260 -14.44 -3.56 -4.70
CA ASN A 260 -13.55 -4.71 -4.79
C ASN A 260 -14.31 -6.06 -4.83
N TRP A 261 -15.52 -6.13 -4.26
CA TRP A 261 -16.35 -7.32 -4.20
C TRP A 261 -16.74 -7.83 -5.59
N ILE A 262 -16.81 -6.96 -6.60
CA ILE A 262 -17.09 -7.39 -7.98
C ILE A 262 -15.92 -8.22 -8.50
N MET A 263 -14.68 -7.74 -8.30
CA MET A 263 -13.47 -8.45 -8.70
C MET A 263 -13.28 -9.73 -7.87
N ILE A 264 -13.45 -9.65 -6.55
CA ILE A 264 -13.28 -10.77 -5.63
C ILE A 264 -14.35 -11.84 -5.89
N GLY A 265 -15.61 -11.44 -5.96
CA GLY A 265 -16.74 -12.33 -6.26
C GLY A 265 -16.59 -13.00 -7.63
N SER A 266 -16.22 -12.24 -8.67
CA SER A 266 -15.89 -12.81 -9.99
C SER A 266 -14.75 -13.82 -9.88
N SER A 267 -13.70 -13.50 -9.12
CA SER A 267 -12.56 -14.41 -8.93
C SER A 267 -12.97 -15.71 -8.24
N ILE A 268 -13.84 -15.66 -7.22
CA ILE A 268 -14.34 -16.85 -6.52
C ILE A 268 -15.16 -17.73 -7.48
N ILE A 269 -16.08 -17.14 -8.24
CA ILE A 269 -16.89 -17.87 -9.23
C ILE A 269 -16.00 -18.53 -10.28
N LEU A 270 -15.03 -17.79 -10.82
CA LEU A 270 -14.10 -18.30 -11.83
C LEU A 270 -13.19 -19.40 -11.26
N THR A 271 -12.83 -19.29 -9.98
CA THR A 271 -12.09 -20.34 -9.27
C THR A 271 -12.89 -21.63 -9.21
N PHE A 272 -14.18 -21.54 -8.86
CA PHE A 272 -15.07 -22.70 -8.82
C PHE A 272 -15.20 -23.35 -10.21
N VAL A 273 -15.40 -22.53 -11.26
CA VAL A 273 -15.43 -23.00 -12.65
C VAL A 273 -14.11 -23.69 -13.02
N PHE A 274 -12.96 -23.10 -12.69
CA PHE A 274 -11.65 -23.68 -12.96
C PHE A 274 -11.46 -25.04 -12.27
N PHE A 275 -11.80 -25.15 -10.99
CA PHE A 275 -11.60 -26.39 -10.21
C PHE A 275 -12.65 -27.47 -10.47
N SER A 276 -13.79 -27.12 -11.09
CA SER A 276 -14.76 -28.11 -11.57
C SER A 276 -14.22 -28.98 -12.71
N ASN A 277 -13.23 -28.48 -13.47
CA ASN A 277 -12.55 -29.26 -14.50
C ASN A 277 -11.41 -30.11 -13.92
N LYS A 278 -11.61 -31.44 -13.87
CA LYS A 278 -10.64 -32.40 -13.34
C LYS A 278 -9.25 -32.28 -13.97
N VAL A 279 -9.16 -32.04 -15.29
CA VAL A 279 -7.88 -31.96 -16.02
C VAL A 279 -7.09 -30.72 -15.58
N ASP A 280 -7.75 -29.58 -15.50
CA ASP A 280 -7.12 -28.32 -15.12
C ASP A 280 -6.67 -28.35 -13.65
N ARG A 281 -7.51 -28.92 -12.78
CA ARG A 281 -7.17 -29.16 -11.37
C ARG A 281 -5.92 -30.01 -11.22
N THR A 282 -5.84 -31.16 -11.90
CA THR A 282 -4.66 -32.04 -11.82
C THR A 282 -3.41 -31.35 -12.34
N LYS A 283 -3.49 -30.62 -13.46
CA LYS A 283 -2.36 -29.84 -13.99
C LYS A 283 -1.88 -28.78 -12.99
N PHE A 284 -2.80 -28.08 -12.35
CA PHE A 284 -2.47 -27.06 -11.36
C PHE A 284 -1.80 -27.66 -10.11
N ILE A 285 -2.34 -28.76 -9.57
CA ILE A 285 -1.75 -29.46 -8.42
C ILE A 285 -0.34 -29.97 -8.75
N ASN A 286 -0.17 -30.61 -9.91
CA ASN A 286 1.14 -31.10 -10.35
C ASN A 286 2.14 -29.95 -10.52
N GLN A 287 1.67 -28.79 -11.00
CA GLN A 287 2.49 -27.58 -11.05
C GLN A 287 2.90 -27.15 -9.65
N LEU A 288 1.97 -27.08 -8.68
CA LEU A 288 2.29 -26.65 -7.31
C LEU A 288 3.33 -27.54 -6.64
N ILE A 289 3.27 -28.86 -6.84
CA ILE A 289 4.20 -29.82 -6.22
C ILE A 289 5.61 -29.77 -6.84
N ALA A 290 5.73 -29.29 -8.09
CA ALA A 290 7.01 -29.26 -8.78
C ALA A 290 8.04 -28.35 -8.07
N PRO A 291 9.28 -28.79 -7.83
CA PRO A 291 10.30 -28.02 -7.10
C PRO A 291 10.99 -26.98 -7.98
N ASN A 292 10.20 -26.07 -8.55
CA ASN A 292 10.68 -24.99 -9.41
C ASN A 292 10.30 -23.61 -8.85
N GLN A 293 10.96 -22.54 -9.35
CA GLN A 293 10.74 -21.17 -8.87
C GLN A 293 9.30 -20.67 -9.05
N LYS A 294 8.61 -21.15 -10.09
CA LYS A 294 7.22 -20.77 -10.37
C LYS A 294 6.29 -21.27 -9.27
N SER A 295 6.45 -22.54 -8.87
CA SER A 295 5.66 -23.19 -7.83
C SER A 295 5.91 -22.56 -6.46
N LYS A 296 7.18 -22.33 -6.14
CA LYS A 296 7.59 -21.60 -4.93
C LYS A 296 6.91 -20.23 -4.86
N ALA A 297 6.99 -19.42 -5.93
CA ALA A 297 6.37 -18.11 -5.96
C ALA A 297 4.84 -18.15 -5.79
N ILE A 298 4.14 -19.12 -6.42
CA ILE A 298 2.69 -19.28 -6.24
C ILE A 298 2.34 -19.60 -4.79
N ILE A 299 3.09 -20.51 -4.17
CA ILE A 299 2.86 -20.91 -2.78
C ILE A 299 3.19 -19.76 -1.82
N THR A 300 4.28 -19.04 -2.07
CA THR A 300 4.62 -17.82 -1.32
C THR A 300 3.49 -16.80 -1.38
N ILE A 301 2.95 -16.51 -2.57
CA ILE A 301 1.83 -15.57 -2.74
C ILE A 301 0.60 -16.04 -1.95
N ALA A 302 0.23 -17.33 -2.08
CA ALA A 302 -0.93 -17.87 -1.40
C ALA A 302 -0.78 -17.83 0.13
N LEU A 303 0.36 -18.28 0.66
CA LEU A 303 0.67 -18.24 2.08
C LEU A 303 0.79 -16.80 2.60
N PHE A 304 1.36 -15.88 1.82
CA PHE A 304 1.44 -14.48 2.18
C PHE A 304 0.06 -13.86 2.32
N CYS A 305 -0.83 -14.03 1.34
CA CYS A 305 -2.21 -13.53 1.45
C CYS A 305 -2.93 -14.08 2.69
N PHE A 306 -2.82 -15.38 2.93
CA PHE A 306 -3.45 -16.05 4.07
C PHE A 306 -2.90 -15.57 5.42
N LEU A 307 -1.57 -15.61 5.58
CA LEU A 307 -0.94 -15.22 6.84
C LEU A 307 -1.00 -13.71 7.07
N TYR A 308 -0.95 -12.88 6.03
CA TYR A 308 -1.12 -11.43 6.17
C TYR A 308 -2.53 -11.09 6.65
N PHE A 309 -3.56 -11.79 6.14
CA PHE A 309 -4.92 -11.64 6.65
C PHE A 309 -5.01 -12.00 8.15
N ILE A 310 -4.45 -13.15 8.54
CA ILE A 310 -4.49 -13.67 9.92
C ILE A 310 -3.63 -12.89 10.91
N SER A 311 -2.59 -12.19 10.44
CA SER A 311 -1.67 -11.46 11.32
C SER A 311 -1.92 -9.95 11.31
N VAL A 312 -1.94 -9.34 10.14
CA VAL A 312 -1.97 -7.88 9.99
C VAL A 312 -3.41 -7.36 9.99
N LEU A 313 -4.30 -7.98 9.20
CA LEU A 313 -5.67 -7.47 9.09
C LEU A 313 -6.53 -7.78 10.32
N SER A 314 -6.12 -8.74 11.16
CA SER A 314 -6.78 -9.01 12.44
C SER A 314 -6.16 -8.29 13.64
N LEU A 315 -5.10 -7.50 13.44
CA LEU A 315 -4.45 -6.76 14.51
C LEU A 315 -5.43 -5.71 15.07
N GLN A 316 -5.58 -5.65 16.40
CA GLN A 316 -6.45 -4.66 17.05
C GLN A 316 -5.82 -3.26 17.03
N THR A 317 -5.87 -2.60 15.88
CA THR A 317 -5.39 -1.23 15.65
C THR A 317 -6.40 -0.46 14.79
N PHE A 318 -6.08 0.76 14.37
CA PHE A 318 -6.96 1.51 13.47
C PHE A 318 -7.24 0.72 12.18
N THR A 319 -8.50 0.69 11.77
CA THR A 319 -8.95 0.02 10.55
C THR A 319 -8.80 0.93 9.35
N ILE A 320 -7.59 0.96 8.80
CA ILE A 320 -7.24 1.82 7.67
C ILE A 320 -7.28 1.02 6.37
N PRO A 321 -8.01 1.46 5.32
CA PRO A 321 -8.17 0.72 4.07
C PRO A 321 -6.85 0.32 3.39
N ARG A 322 -5.81 1.14 3.53
CA ARG A 322 -4.51 0.87 2.89
C ARG A 322 -3.77 -0.34 3.47
N TYR A 323 -4.16 -0.85 4.64
CA TYR A 323 -3.55 -2.07 5.19
C TYR A 323 -3.84 -3.30 4.32
N ALA A 324 -4.90 -3.27 3.51
CA ALA A 324 -5.20 -4.31 2.53
C ALA A 324 -4.28 -4.28 1.29
N LEU A 325 -3.54 -3.18 1.07
CA LEU A 325 -2.82 -2.93 -0.18
C LEU A 325 -1.81 -4.03 -0.56
N PRO A 326 -1.05 -4.65 0.38
CA PRO A 326 -0.16 -5.76 0.02
C PRO A 326 -0.86 -7.00 -0.53
N ILE A 327 -2.16 -7.17 -0.28
CA ILE A 327 -2.95 -8.31 -0.80
C ILE A 327 -3.60 -7.97 -2.15
N ILE A 328 -3.95 -6.69 -2.39
CA ILE A 328 -4.70 -6.25 -3.59
C ILE A 328 -4.06 -6.72 -4.91
N PRO A 329 -2.74 -6.56 -5.16
CA PRO A 329 -2.14 -7.06 -6.41
C PRO A 329 -2.35 -8.56 -6.60
N PHE A 330 -2.31 -9.35 -5.52
CA PHE A 330 -2.48 -10.80 -5.63
C PHE A 330 -3.93 -11.20 -5.93
N LEU A 331 -4.91 -10.42 -5.45
CA LEU A 331 -6.30 -10.57 -5.87
C LEU A 331 -6.49 -10.22 -7.35
N ILE A 332 -5.86 -9.13 -7.82
CA ILE A 332 -5.86 -8.75 -9.25
C ILE A 332 -5.19 -9.82 -10.10
N LEU A 333 -4.08 -10.39 -9.64
CA LEU A 333 -3.37 -11.46 -10.32
C LEU A 333 -4.24 -12.71 -10.41
N TRP A 334 -4.89 -13.08 -9.31
CA TRP A 334 -5.78 -14.22 -9.25
C TRP A 334 -6.98 -14.06 -10.19
N PHE A 335 -7.61 -12.88 -10.21
CA PHE A 335 -8.65 -12.53 -11.18
C PHE A 335 -8.14 -12.69 -12.62
N SER A 336 -6.98 -12.11 -12.93
CA SER A 336 -6.37 -12.11 -14.26
C SER A 336 -6.03 -13.53 -14.76
N VAL A 337 -5.62 -14.43 -13.85
CA VAL A 337 -5.38 -15.84 -14.16
C VAL A 337 -6.69 -16.58 -14.39
N SER A 338 -7.66 -16.37 -13.50
CA SER A 338 -8.92 -17.13 -13.48
C SER A 338 -9.81 -16.79 -14.68
N ILE A 339 -9.87 -15.51 -15.08
CA ILE A 339 -10.72 -15.06 -16.19
C ILE A 339 -10.32 -15.69 -17.53
N GLN A 340 -9.03 -15.98 -17.72
CA GLN A 340 -8.54 -16.63 -18.94
C GLN A 340 -8.87 -18.12 -19.04
N LYS A 341 -9.39 -18.71 -17.97
CA LYS A 341 -9.83 -20.10 -17.97
C LYS A 341 -11.26 -20.26 -18.49
N LEU A 342 -11.95 -19.15 -18.76
CA LEU A 342 -13.23 -19.18 -19.45
C LEU A 342 -13.06 -19.68 -20.89
N LYS A 343 -13.90 -20.65 -21.26
CA LYS A 343 -13.98 -21.15 -22.64
C LYS A 343 -14.68 -20.16 -23.57
N THR A 344 -15.55 -19.31 -23.02
CA THR A 344 -16.39 -18.37 -23.79
C THR A 344 -15.77 -16.98 -23.80
N ILE A 345 -15.13 -16.60 -24.91
CA ILE A 345 -14.46 -15.31 -25.08
C ILE A 345 -15.39 -14.10 -24.88
N ILE A 346 -16.68 -14.24 -25.18
CA ILE A 346 -17.68 -13.17 -25.00
C ILE A 346 -17.87 -12.88 -23.50
N ILE A 347 -18.07 -13.91 -22.68
CA ILE A 347 -18.21 -13.77 -21.22
C ILE A 347 -16.94 -13.18 -20.62
N GLU A 348 -15.76 -13.64 -21.09
CA GLU A 348 -14.47 -13.08 -20.68
C GLU A 348 -14.43 -11.56 -20.92
N ARG A 349 -14.75 -11.11 -22.14
CA ARG A 349 -14.74 -9.70 -22.51
C ARG A 349 -15.75 -8.88 -21.69
N ILE A 350 -16.97 -9.40 -21.50
CA ILE A 350 -18.00 -8.72 -20.71
C ILE A 350 -17.51 -8.52 -19.27
N LEU A 351 -17.00 -9.57 -18.62
CA LEU A 351 -16.50 -9.48 -17.24
C LEU A 351 -15.30 -8.53 -17.11
N VAL A 352 -14.34 -8.61 -18.04
CA VAL A 352 -13.20 -7.67 -18.08
C VAL A 352 -13.69 -6.23 -18.20
N THR A 353 -14.64 -5.97 -19.12
CA THR A 353 -15.22 -4.63 -19.31
C THR A 353 -15.97 -4.15 -18.06
N ILE A 354 -16.77 -5.00 -17.41
CA ILE A 354 -17.49 -4.65 -16.18
C ILE A 354 -16.50 -4.28 -15.07
N VAL A 355 -15.52 -5.15 -14.79
CA VAL A 355 -14.53 -4.92 -13.73
C VAL A 355 -13.68 -3.68 -14.03
N PHE A 356 -13.32 -3.47 -15.30
CA PHE A 356 -12.55 -2.29 -15.73
C PHE A 356 -13.35 -1.01 -15.54
N SER A 357 -14.59 -0.98 -16.03
CA SER A 357 -15.48 0.18 -15.91
C SER A 357 -15.77 0.51 -14.46
N VAL A 358 -16.08 -0.49 -13.61
CA VAL A 358 -16.31 -0.24 -12.19
C VAL A 358 -15.05 0.27 -11.50
N SER A 359 -13.88 -0.32 -11.76
CA SER A 359 -12.62 0.18 -11.18
C SER A 359 -12.34 1.62 -11.59
N LEU A 360 -12.58 1.95 -12.86
CA LEU A 360 -12.39 3.31 -13.40
C LEU A 360 -13.41 4.31 -12.83
N ILE A 361 -14.66 3.91 -12.62
CA ILE A 361 -15.68 4.76 -11.98
C ILE A 361 -15.32 4.97 -10.50
N SER A 362 -14.98 3.90 -9.78
CA SER A 362 -14.56 3.93 -8.37
C SER A 362 -13.29 4.73 -8.11
N LEU A 363 -12.47 5.00 -9.15
CA LEU A 363 -11.36 5.95 -9.05
C LEU A 363 -11.85 7.36 -8.76
N PHE A 364 -12.88 7.81 -9.48
CA PHE A 364 -13.26 9.23 -9.52
C PHE A 364 -14.48 9.57 -8.68
N ILE A 365 -15.31 8.59 -8.37
CA ILE A 365 -16.47 8.74 -7.51
C ILE A 365 -16.54 7.57 -6.52
N SER A 366 -17.45 7.70 -5.55
CA SER A 366 -17.73 6.70 -4.52
C SER A 366 -19.10 6.06 -4.79
N PRO A 367 -19.26 5.19 -5.82
CA PRO A 367 -20.57 4.75 -6.31
C PRO A 367 -21.13 3.53 -5.58
N ASP A 368 -20.28 2.75 -4.90
CA ASP A 368 -20.63 1.49 -4.27
C ASP A 368 -21.78 1.67 -3.25
N PRO A 369 -22.92 0.99 -3.46
CA PRO A 369 -24.07 1.08 -2.58
C PRO A 369 -23.85 0.38 -1.23
N PHE A 370 -23.08 -0.72 -1.19
CA PHE A 370 -22.77 -1.43 0.06
C PHE A 370 -21.88 -0.55 0.94
N ALA A 371 -20.82 0.03 0.38
CA ALA A 371 -19.97 0.95 1.12
C ALA A 371 -20.73 2.20 1.59
N SER A 372 -21.64 2.73 0.75
CA SER A 372 -22.49 3.88 1.11
C SER A 372 -23.43 3.54 2.28
N SER A 373 -23.98 2.33 2.29
CA SER A 373 -24.87 1.87 3.36
C SER A 373 -24.11 1.62 4.67
N LEU A 374 -22.91 1.02 4.59
CA LEU A 374 -22.10 0.68 5.76
C LEU A 374 -21.48 1.89 6.44
N TRP A 375 -20.98 2.86 5.67
CA TRP A 375 -20.18 3.98 6.21
C TRP A 375 -20.78 5.36 5.93
N GLY A 376 -21.80 5.47 5.08
CA GLY A 376 -22.30 6.77 4.64
C GLY A 376 -21.26 7.54 3.82
N LYS A 377 -21.53 8.83 3.61
CA LYS A 377 -20.64 9.76 2.91
C LYS A 377 -20.50 11.05 3.68
N THR A 378 -19.37 11.71 3.51
CA THR A 378 -19.09 13.05 4.02
C THR A 378 -18.60 13.94 2.88
N ASP A 379 -18.84 15.23 2.99
CA ASP A 379 -18.31 16.21 2.05
C ASP A 379 -16.90 16.63 2.46
N LEU A 380 -15.94 16.47 1.54
CA LEU A 380 -14.60 17.01 1.67
C LEU A 380 -14.38 18.04 0.56
N LEU A 381 -14.65 19.30 0.86
CA LEU A 381 -14.52 20.42 -0.07
C LEU A 381 -15.28 20.18 -1.40
N GLY A 382 -16.56 19.80 -1.31
CA GLY A 382 -17.40 19.49 -2.46
C GLY A 382 -17.20 18.08 -3.03
N GLN A 383 -16.40 17.23 -2.38
CA GLN A 383 -16.24 15.82 -2.75
C GLN A 383 -16.97 14.91 -1.76
N ASN A 384 -18.01 14.22 -2.25
CA ASN A 384 -18.73 13.21 -1.48
C ASN A 384 -17.96 11.88 -1.41
N ILE A 385 -17.16 11.70 -0.36
CA ILE A 385 -16.34 10.50 -0.12
C ILE A 385 -16.97 9.65 0.98
N TYR A 386 -16.69 8.35 1.01
CA TYR A 386 -17.13 7.53 2.14
C TYR A 386 -16.45 7.96 3.43
N SER A 387 -17.23 8.01 4.52
CA SER A 387 -16.77 8.46 5.83
C SER A 387 -16.77 7.30 6.81
N MET A 388 -15.60 6.84 7.20
CA MET A 388 -15.45 5.84 8.26
C MET A 388 -15.30 6.49 9.63
N ALA A 389 -15.61 7.79 9.78
CA ALA A 389 -15.43 8.55 11.02
C ALA A 389 -16.15 7.94 12.24
N ASN A 390 -17.24 7.19 12.02
CA ASN A 390 -17.99 6.49 13.08
C ASN A 390 -17.45 5.08 13.37
N THR A 391 -16.31 4.71 12.78
CA THR A 391 -15.65 3.42 12.97
C THR A 391 -14.26 3.61 13.58
N ILE A 392 -13.57 2.51 13.90
CA ILE A 392 -12.25 2.52 14.52
C ILE A 392 -11.15 2.80 13.47
N SER A 393 -11.37 3.70 12.52
CA SER A 393 -10.48 3.93 11.37
C SER A 393 -9.45 5.05 11.57
N GLY A 394 -9.50 5.73 12.73
CA GLY A 394 -8.55 6.79 13.09
C GLY A 394 -8.59 7.99 12.13
N ASN A 395 -7.48 8.74 12.06
CA ASN A 395 -7.33 9.93 11.22
C ASN A 395 -7.48 9.66 9.71
N ASP A 396 -7.36 8.40 9.31
CA ASP A 396 -7.48 7.93 7.93
C ASP A 396 -8.79 7.18 7.66
N GLY A 397 -9.83 7.50 8.42
CA GLY A 397 -11.21 7.04 8.20
C GLY A 397 -11.87 7.57 6.94
N VAL A 398 -11.13 7.66 5.84
CA VAL A 398 -11.60 8.13 4.54
C VAL A 398 -11.18 7.15 3.46
N VAL A 399 -11.89 7.17 2.34
CA VAL A 399 -11.59 6.26 1.23
C VAL A 399 -10.50 6.82 0.33
N TYR A 400 -9.48 6.00 0.15
CA TYR A 400 -8.34 6.25 -0.70
C TYR A 400 -8.69 5.91 -2.16
N ASN A 401 -9.23 6.91 -2.87
CA ASN A 401 -9.39 6.95 -4.33
C ASN A 401 -9.01 8.36 -4.87
N LEU A 402 -9.09 8.60 -6.18
CA LEU A 402 -8.76 9.92 -6.74
C LEU A 402 -9.80 10.99 -6.38
N GLN A 403 -11.02 10.63 -5.98
CA GLN A 403 -11.99 11.59 -5.46
C GLN A 403 -11.48 12.26 -4.17
N PHE A 404 -10.94 11.48 -3.24
CA PHE A 404 -10.27 12.00 -2.05
C PHE A 404 -9.05 12.87 -2.40
N ILE A 405 -8.22 12.43 -3.34
CA ILE A 405 -7.05 13.19 -3.77
C ILE A 405 -7.45 14.50 -4.47
N LYS A 406 -8.56 14.54 -5.23
CA LYS A 406 -9.12 15.79 -5.77
C LYS A 406 -9.47 16.79 -4.66
N GLY A 407 -10.06 16.32 -3.56
CA GLY A 407 -10.29 17.14 -2.36
C GLY A 407 -8.98 17.70 -1.79
N GLY A 408 -7.95 16.86 -1.64
CA GLY A 408 -6.61 17.28 -1.23
C GLY A 408 -5.94 18.29 -2.19
N LYS A 409 -6.17 18.15 -3.49
CA LYS A 409 -5.68 19.09 -4.51
C LYS A 409 -6.39 20.44 -4.42
N LEU A 410 -7.71 20.44 -4.22
CA LEU A 410 -8.48 21.66 -4.00
C LEU A 410 -8.05 22.38 -2.71
N ARG A 411 -7.89 21.63 -1.61
CA ARG A 411 -7.28 22.11 -0.37
C ARG A 411 -5.95 22.80 -0.64
N THR A 412 -5.06 22.14 -1.38
CA THR A 412 -3.74 22.68 -1.72
C THR A 412 -3.84 24.02 -2.48
N LYS A 413 -4.76 24.11 -3.45
CA LYS A 413 -5.01 25.34 -4.20
C LYS A 413 -5.50 26.47 -3.29
N ILE A 414 -6.44 26.18 -2.39
CA ILE A 414 -6.98 27.16 -1.44
C ILE A 414 -5.89 27.69 -0.51
N ILE A 415 -5.09 26.79 0.10
CA ILE A 415 -3.99 27.16 0.99
C ILE A 415 -2.96 28.03 0.25
N LYS A 416 -2.53 27.62 -0.95
CA LYS A 416 -1.58 28.41 -1.76
C LYS A 416 -2.15 29.77 -2.14
N GLY A 417 -3.45 29.86 -2.40
CA GLY A 417 -4.15 31.12 -2.67
C GLY A 417 -4.05 32.11 -1.50
N TYR A 418 -4.44 31.67 -0.29
CA TYR A 418 -4.33 32.50 0.92
C TYR A 418 -2.87 32.89 1.21
N ALA A 419 -1.94 31.94 1.07
CA ALA A 419 -0.53 32.21 1.32
C ALA A 419 0.04 33.28 0.37
N THR A 420 -0.32 33.22 -0.92
CA THR A 420 0.12 34.19 -1.94
C THR A 420 -0.42 35.59 -1.68
N ASN A 421 -1.63 35.70 -1.12
CA ASN A 421 -2.23 36.98 -0.74
C ASN A 421 -1.80 37.46 0.66
N HIS A 422 -0.92 36.72 1.35
CA HIS A 422 -0.56 36.96 2.75
C HIS A 422 -1.74 36.95 3.73
N ASP A 423 -2.82 36.25 3.38
CA ASP A 423 -4.05 36.16 4.16
C ASP A 423 -4.08 34.87 5.00
N ALA A 424 -4.84 34.93 6.10
CA ALA A 424 -5.20 33.74 6.87
C ALA A 424 -6.40 33.03 6.26
N ALA A 425 -6.42 31.69 6.27
CA ALA A 425 -7.62 30.96 5.92
C ALA A 425 -8.77 31.29 6.89
N PRO A 426 -10.03 31.45 6.41
CA PRO A 426 -11.17 31.68 7.27
C PRO A 426 -11.35 30.57 8.30
N TRP A 427 -11.70 30.92 9.54
CA TRP A 427 -11.86 29.96 10.64
C TRP A 427 -12.83 28.83 10.30
N ARG A 428 -13.89 29.10 9.53
CA ARG A 428 -14.89 28.11 9.09
C ARG A 428 -14.32 27.00 8.22
N LEU A 429 -13.24 27.28 7.48
CA LEU A 429 -12.57 26.32 6.61
C LEU A 429 -11.38 25.65 7.29
N CYS A 430 -10.98 26.13 8.49
CA CYS A 430 -9.73 25.74 9.12
C CYS A 430 -9.67 24.23 9.39
N LYS A 431 -10.77 23.62 9.86
CA LYS A 431 -10.85 22.19 10.14
C LYS A 431 -10.67 21.32 8.88
N ASP A 432 -11.24 21.73 7.76
CA ASP A 432 -11.17 20.99 6.49
C ASP A 432 -9.82 21.19 5.79
N LEU A 433 -9.25 22.39 5.93
CA LEU A 433 -7.95 22.72 5.37
C LEU A 433 -6.79 22.20 6.23
N PHE A 434 -6.98 21.97 7.52
CA PHE A 434 -5.91 21.56 8.42
C PHE A 434 -6.41 20.49 9.41
N PRO A 435 -6.67 19.27 8.91
CA PRO A 435 -7.22 18.20 9.74
C PRO A 435 -6.23 17.59 10.74
N ASP A 436 -4.94 17.95 10.67
CA ASP A 436 -3.90 17.59 11.64
C ASP A 436 -3.08 18.85 11.99
N PRO A 437 -3.62 19.75 12.84
CA PRO A 437 -3.06 21.08 13.09
C PRO A 437 -1.58 21.09 13.45
N LYS A 438 -1.15 20.11 14.27
CA LYS A 438 0.22 20.02 14.75
C LYS A 438 1.19 19.79 13.60
N ASN A 439 0.91 18.81 12.74
CA ASN A 439 1.77 18.50 11.62
C ASN A 439 1.55 19.47 10.44
N ASP A 440 0.32 19.93 10.22
CA ASP A 440 -0.02 20.92 9.19
C ASP A 440 0.74 22.23 9.40
N LEU A 441 0.84 22.74 10.64
CA LEU A 441 1.61 23.95 10.93
C LEU A 441 3.08 23.83 10.51
N ILE A 442 3.71 22.67 10.77
CA ILE A 442 5.10 22.41 10.39
C ILE A 442 5.21 22.38 8.87
N THR A 443 4.33 21.65 8.20
CA THR A 443 4.31 21.55 6.74
C THR A 443 4.10 22.90 6.07
N MET A 444 3.20 23.74 6.60
CA MET A 444 2.99 25.08 6.08
C MET A 444 4.21 25.96 6.28
N ARG A 445 4.86 25.94 7.45
CA ARG A 445 6.09 26.71 7.70
C ARG A 445 7.21 26.29 6.76
N VAL A 446 7.45 24.98 6.63
CA VAL A 446 8.50 24.41 5.77
C VAL A 446 8.26 24.73 4.31
N SER A 447 7.00 24.74 3.88
CA SER A 447 6.62 25.03 2.48
C SER A 447 6.53 26.53 2.16
N GLY A 448 6.82 27.43 3.12
CA GLY A 448 6.66 28.88 2.94
C GLY A 448 5.20 29.34 2.85
N LEU A 449 4.25 28.56 3.39
CA LEU A 449 2.80 28.78 3.36
C LEU A 449 2.23 29.17 4.73
N GLY A 450 3.09 29.65 5.65
CA GLY A 450 2.73 29.89 7.06
C GLY A 450 1.59 30.88 7.28
N SER A 451 1.44 31.89 6.42
CA SER A 451 0.38 32.91 6.52
C SER A 451 -1.02 32.29 6.44
N ALA A 452 -1.23 31.30 5.57
CA ALA A 452 -2.50 30.61 5.43
C ALA A 452 -2.91 29.85 6.71
N ALA A 453 -1.94 29.47 7.54
CA ALA A 453 -2.14 28.65 8.73
C ALA A 453 -2.45 29.44 10.01
N HIS A 454 -2.58 30.77 9.96
CA HIS A 454 -2.85 31.59 11.15
C HIS A 454 -4.15 31.22 11.87
N CYS A 455 -5.12 30.60 11.19
CA CYS A 455 -6.32 30.10 11.85
C CYS A 455 -6.03 28.98 12.87
N LEU A 456 -4.90 28.27 12.75
CA LEU A 456 -4.48 27.21 13.68
C LEU A 456 -4.11 27.73 15.07
N THR A 457 -3.67 28.97 15.16
CA THR A 457 -3.26 29.62 16.42
C THR A 457 -4.41 30.36 17.10
N SER A 458 -5.60 30.37 16.49
CA SER A 458 -6.76 31.07 17.02
C SER A 458 -7.37 30.31 18.21
N PRO A 459 -7.62 30.96 19.35
CA PRO A 459 -8.27 30.33 20.51
C PRO A 459 -9.72 29.91 20.23
N ASN A 460 -10.32 30.40 19.14
CA ASN A 460 -11.69 30.06 18.76
C ASN A 460 -11.83 28.70 18.04
N VAL A 461 -10.74 27.98 17.80
CA VAL A 461 -10.79 26.65 17.17
C VAL A 461 -10.65 25.58 18.24
N ASN A 462 -11.76 24.93 18.57
CA ASN A 462 -11.76 23.71 19.39
C ASN A 462 -11.28 22.54 18.51
N TRP A 463 -10.07 22.08 18.76
CA TRP A 463 -9.43 20.97 18.06
C TRP A 463 -9.79 19.62 18.64
#